data_AF-A0A0M0ECM3-F1
#
_entry.id   AF-A0A0M0ECM3-F1
#
_cell.length_a   1.000
_cell.length_b   1.000
_cell.length_c   1.000
_cell.angle_alpha   90.00
_cell.angle_beta   90.00
_cell.angle_gamma   90.00
#
_symmetry.space_group_name_H-M   'P 1'
#
loop_
_entity.id
_entity.type
_entity.pdbx_description
1 polymer ?
#
loop_
_entity_poly.entity_id
_entity_poly.type
_entity_poly.pdbx_seq_one_letter_code
_entity_poly.pdbx_strand_id
1 'polypeptide(L)'
;MPTGNSAADYYSAMRSPEENKVSSAVVAIDVKTGEPRWVFQTVHKDVWDYDIGSQPTLMDFTKPDGSSVPALIMPTKRGQTFVLDRRTGEPVLPVEERPAPSPGMVPGDTRAPTQPWSVGMPRLGFAPLKEADMWGMSPIDQLYCRLKYRRAHYVGEFTPPSIDKPWLEYPGYNGGSDWGSVAYDEKTGILIANWNNTPMYDQLVSRKKADKLGLMPVDDPNYKPGGGGAEGAGAMAETPYGIVVSPFWDEYTGMMCNRPPYGMITAIDMHTQKVLWQHPLGSARANGPFGLPTHLPLTIGTPNNGGPVITAGGLIFVAATTDNMIHAFDIHTGREVWNDVLPGGGQATPMTYEYKGKQYVAIMAGGHHFMMTPVTDDLVVYALDNVN
;
A
#
# COMPACT_ATOMS: atom_id res chain seq x y z
N MET A 1 0.67 17.96 1.99
CA MET A 1 0.06 17.08 3.01
C MET A 1 -0.83 16.09 2.29
N PRO A 2 -0.52 14.80 2.34
CA PRO A 2 -1.45 13.78 1.84
C PRO A 2 -2.69 13.69 2.75
N THR A 3 -3.85 13.34 2.20
CA THR A 3 -5.12 13.24 2.93
C THR A 3 -5.80 11.89 2.74
N GLY A 4 -6.53 11.51 3.78
CA GLY A 4 -7.46 10.39 3.84
C GLY A 4 -8.66 10.53 2.91
N ASN A 5 -9.37 9.44 2.72
CA ASN A 5 -10.82 9.41 2.54
C ASN A 5 -11.54 9.92 3.81
N SER A 6 -12.74 10.49 3.64
CA SER A 6 -13.62 10.76 4.79
C SER A 6 -14.10 9.47 5.42
N ALA A 7 -14.38 9.52 6.73
CA ALA A 7 -14.93 8.41 7.49
C ALA A 7 -16.14 7.77 6.81
N ALA A 8 -16.30 6.46 7.03
CA ALA A 8 -17.04 5.54 6.17
C ALA A 8 -16.36 5.36 4.81
N ASP A 9 -15.22 4.67 4.86
CA ASP A 9 -14.25 4.51 3.77
C ASP A 9 -14.90 3.99 2.49
N TYR A 10 -15.84 3.05 2.63
CA TYR A 10 -16.48 2.33 1.52
C TYR A 10 -17.87 2.88 1.12
N TYR A 11 -18.28 4.03 1.65
CA TYR A 11 -19.57 4.66 1.33
C TYR A 11 -19.47 6.19 1.30
N SER A 12 -19.71 6.81 0.15
CA SER A 12 -19.46 8.26 -0.04
C SER A 12 -20.69 9.13 -0.17
N ALA A 13 -21.91 8.57 -0.14
CA ALA A 13 -23.12 9.33 -0.49
C ALA A 13 -23.44 10.45 0.52
N MET A 14 -22.93 10.33 1.74
CA MET A 14 -23.12 11.28 2.82
C MET A 14 -21.99 12.32 2.92
N ARG A 15 -20.93 12.18 2.11
CA ARG A 15 -19.79 13.10 2.14
C ARG A 15 -20.18 14.45 1.54
N SER A 16 -19.82 15.53 2.23
CA SER A 16 -20.05 16.89 1.77
C SER A 16 -19.23 17.20 0.50
N PRO A 17 -19.59 18.26 -0.26
CA PRO A 17 -18.75 18.73 -1.36
C PRO A 17 -17.32 19.10 -0.94
N GLU A 18 -17.16 19.67 0.27
CA GLU A 18 -15.88 20.07 0.84
C GLU A 18 -15.01 18.85 1.16
N GLU A 19 -15.59 17.82 1.77
CA GLU A 19 -14.94 16.53 2.01
C GLU A 19 -14.47 15.88 0.71
N ASN A 20 -15.38 15.77 -0.27
CA ASN A 20 -15.07 15.18 -1.57
C ASN A 20 -13.98 15.93 -2.34
N LYS A 21 -13.81 17.25 -2.10
CA LYS A 21 -12.78 18.06 -2.75
C LYS A 21 -11.37 17.71 -2.31
N VAL A 22 -11.20 17.22 -1.07
CA VAL A 22 -9.88 16.93 -0.48
C VAL A 22 -9.72 15.46 -0.07
N SER A 23 -10.66 14.59 -0.42
CA SER A 23 -10.55 13.14 -0.23
C SER A 23 -9.46 12.56 -1.13
N SER A 24 -8.62 11.68 -0.57
CA SER A 24 -7.59 10.92 -1.29
C SER A 24 -6.75 11.83 -2.18
N ALA A 25 -6.19 12.87 -1.56
CA ALA A 25 -5.60 14.01 -2.25
C ALA A 25 -4.28 14.46 -1.63
N VAL A 26 -3.52 15.21 -2.42
CA VAL A 26 -2.39 15.99 -1.92
C VAL A 26 -2.85 17.43 -1.81
N VAL A 27 -2.80 17.97 -0.60
CA VAL A 27 -3.16 19.35 -0.29
C VAL A 27 -1.92 20.13 0.13
N ALA A 28 -1.63 21.24 -0.52
CA ALA A 28 -0.69 22.21 0.01
C ALA A 28 -1.42 23.24 0.85
N ILE A 29 -0.89 23.52 2.03
CA ILE A 29 -1.42 24.52 2.96
C ILE A 29 -0.32 25.52 3.31
N ASP A 30 -0.72 26.77 3.55
CA ASP A 30 0.17 27.76 4.14
C ASP A 30 0.41 27.43 5.62
N VAL A 31 1.67 27.29 6.03
CA VAL A 31 2.00 26.91 7.41
C VAL A 31 1.66 27.99 8.45
N LYS A 32 1.55 29.25 8.04
CA LYS A 32 1.23 30.37 8.93
C LYS A 32 -0.27 30.59 9.06
N THR A 33 -1.02 30.44 7.97
CA THR A 33 -2.46 30.74 7.95
C THR A 33 -3.36 29.50 7.97
N GLY A 34 -2.83 28.34 7.59
CA GLY A 34 -3.61 27.11 7.40
C GLY A 34 -4.43 27.08 6.11
N GLU A 35 -4.35 28.12 5.27
CA GLU A 35 -5.16 28.23 4.06
C GLU A 35 -4.65 27.28 2.95
N PRO A 36 -5.55 26.58 2.23
CA PRO A 36 -5.15 25.73 1.11
C PRO A 36 -4.63 26.57 -0.06
N ARG A 37 -3.50 26.14 -0.63
CA ARG A 37 -2.88 26.74 -1.82
C ARG A 37 -3.30 26.03 -3.09
N TRP A 38 -3.26 24.70 -3.08
CA TRP A 38 -3.68 23.85 -4.19
C TRP A 38 -4.07 22.46 -3.67
N VAL A 39 -4.84 21.73 -4.48
CA VAL A 39 -5.28 20.37 -4.23
C VAL A 39 -5.11 19.54 -5.50
N PHE A 40 -4.55 18.34 -5.37
CA PHE A 40 -4.48 17.35 -6.44
C PHE A 40 -5.07 16.02 -5.95
N GLN A 41 -6.15 15.54 -6.55
CA GLN A 41 -6.77 14.27 -6.16
C GLN A 41 -6.12 13.11 -6.93
N THR A 42 -5.78 12.04 -6.22
CA THR A 42 -5.28 10.80 -6.82
C THR A 42 -6.41 9.80 -7.07
N VAL A 43 -7.57 10.00 -6.43
CA VAL A 43 -8.80 9.22 -6.63
C VAL A 43 -10.02 10.14 -6.51
N HIS A 44 -10.91 10.09 -7.50
CA HIS A 44 -12.18 10.80 -7.48
C HIS A 44 -13.26 9.96 -6.78
N LYS A 45 -13.93 10.53 -5.76
CA LYS A 45 -14.97 9.86 -4.96
C LYS A 45 -14.54 8.45 -4.52
N ASP A 46 -13.47 8.39 -3.75
CA ASP A 46 -12.88 7.13 -3.28
C ASP A 46 -13.84 6.33 -2.40
N VAL A 47 -14.00 5.04 -2.67
CA VAL A 47 -14.72 4.07 -1.82
C VAL A 47 -13.99 2.72 -1.76
N TRP A 48 -12.68 2.76 -1.90
CA TRP A 48 -11.78 1.60 -1.95
C TRP A 48 -10.63 1.73 -0.97
N ASP A 49 -10.72 2.70 -0.06
CA ASP A 49 -9.66 3.02 0.89
C ASP A 49 -8.29 3.22 0.20
N TYR A 50 -8.32 3.92 -0.94
CA TYR A 50 -7.13 4.33 -1.68
C TYR A 50 -6.67 5.73 -1.24
N ASP A 51 -6.70 6.00 0.06
CA ASP A 51 -6.11 7.19 0.62
C ASP A 51 -4.58 7.24 0.39
N ILE A 52 -3.98 8.36 0.79
CA ILE A 52 -2.57 8.59 0.60
C ILE A 52 -1.84 8.39 1.93
N GLY A 53 -1.49 7.14 2.25
CA GLY A 53 -0.65 6.81 3.40
C GLY A 53 0.84 7.17 3.20
N SER A 54 1.29 7.25 1.96
CA SER A 54 2.67 7.62 1.60
C SER A 54 2.99 9.09 1.91
N GLN A 55 4.14 9.34 2.55
CA GLN A 55 4.70 10.68 2.65
C GLN A 55 5.23 11.18 1.29
N PRO A 56 5.07 12.48 0.95
CA PRO A 56 5.67 13.05 -0.26
C PRO A 56 7.20 13.02 -0.23
N THR A 57 7.84 12.57 -1.30
CA THR A 57 9.30 12.68 -1.48
C THR A 57 9.62 13.88 -2.37
N LEU A 58 10.44 14.81 -1.90
CA LEU A 58 10.79 16.01 -2.68
C LEU A 58 11.95 15.71 -3.62
N MET A 59 11.90 16.29 -4.82
CA MET A 59 13.00 16.25 -5.78
C MET A 59 13.04 17.53 -6.62
N ASP A 60 14.18 17.81 -7.24
CA ASP A 60 14.26 18.81 -8.30
C ASP A 60 14.30 18.07 -9.65
N PHE A 61 13.17 18.09 -10.36
CA PHE A 61 12.98 17.30 -11.58
C PHE A 61 13.57 18.01 -12.80
N THR A 62 14.57 17.38 -13.43
CA THR A 62 15.17 17.88 -14.67
C THR A 62 14.32 17.50 -15.87
N LYS A 63 13.78 18.49 -16.57
CA LYS A 63 13.03 18.32 -17.82
C LYS A 63 13.96 17.96 -19.00
N PRO A 64 13.40 17.44 -20.11
CA PRO A 64 14.17 17.16 -21.33
C PRO A 64 14.92 18.36 -21.91
N ASP A 65 14.45 19.59 -21.63
CA ASP A 65 15.08 20.85 -22.07
C ASP A 65 16.22 21.32 -21.14
N GLY A 66 16.53 20.55 -20.08
CA GLY A 66 17.55 20.87 -19.07
C GLY A 66 17.09 21.83 -17.98
N SER A 67 15.86 22.35 -18.03
CA SER A 67 15.30 23.15 -16.94
C SER A 67 14.93 22.26 -15.75
N SER A 68 14.99 22.82 -14.53
CA SER A 68 14.62 22.11 -13.31
C SER A 68 13.30 22.63 -12.75
N VAL A 69 12.44 21.70 -12.33
CA VAL A 69 11.18 22.00 -11.64
C VAL A 69 11.25 21.48 -10.21
N PRO A 70 10.96 22.34 -9.21
CA PRO A 70 10.81 21.88 -7.83
C PRO A 70 9.58 20.96 -7.75
N ALA A 71 9.80 19.66 -7.64
CA ALA A 71 8.77 18.64 -7.69
C ALA A 71 8.58 17.92 -6.36
N LEU A 72 7.47 17.22 -6.25
CA LEU A 72 7.21 16.17 -5.27
C LEU A 72 6.80 14.88 -6.01
N ILE A 73 7.21 13.75 -5.46
CA ILE A 73 6.85 12.41 -5.88
C ILE A 73 5.78 11.92 -4.90
N MET A 74 4.65 11.49 -5.44
CA MET A 74 3.52 10.96 -4.68
C MET A 74 3.16 9.55 -5.18
N PRO A 75 3.74 8.51 -4.57
CA PRO A 75 3.29 7.15 -4.77
C PRO A 75 1.93 6.92 -4.07
N THR A 76 1.17 5.93 -4.51
CA THR A 76 -0.21 5.69 -4.05
C THR A 76 -0.52 4.21 -3.89
N LYS A 77 -1.57 3.91 -3.10
CA LYS A 77 -2.13 2.56 -2.93
C LYS A 77 -2.55 1.87 -4.24
N ARG A 78 -2.83 2.67 -5.27
CA ARG A 78 -3.18 2.21 -6.63
C ARG A 78 -2.00 1.70 -7.46
N GLY A 79 -0.77 1.87 -6.95
CA GLY A 79 0.45 1.63 -7.71
C GLY A 79 0.76 2.73 -8.73
N GLN A 80 0.05 3.86 -8.68
CA GLN A 80 0.34 5.05 -9.49
C GLN A 80 1.36 5.92 -8.73
N THR A 81 2.30 6.52 -9.46
CA THR A 81 3.23 7.51 -8.90
C THR A 81 3.05 8.83 -9.64
N PHE A 82 2.54 9.85 -8.96
CA PHE A 82 2.35 11.18 -9.51
C PHE A 82 3.57 12.06 -9.22
N VAL A 83 4.02 12.84 -10.19
CA VAL A 83 5.09 13.83 -10.01
C VAL A 83 4.50 15.21 -10.26
N LEU A 84 4.44 16.04 -9.22
CA LEU A 84 3.75 17.33 -9.23
C LEU A 84 4.73 18.47 -8.95
N ASP A 85 4.55 19.64 -9.56
CA ASP A 85 5.28 20.85 -9.15
C ASP A 85 4.80 21.21 -7.74
N ARG A 86 5.72 21.20 -6.76
CA ARG A 86 5.35 21.37 -5.35
C ARG A 86 4.80 22.76 -5.02
N ARG A 87 4.92 23.73 -5.94
CA ARG A 87 4.41 25.10 -5.78
C ARG A 87 2.97 25.24 -6.28
N THR A 88 2.58 24.50 -7.32
CA THR A 88 1.29 24.68 -8.01
C THR A 88 0.37 23.46 -7.91
N GLY A 89 0.91 22.27 -7.63
CA GLY A 89 0.16 21.01 -7.66
C GLY A 89 -0.07 20.47 -9.08
N GLU A 90 0.43 21.14 -10.11
CA GLU A 90 0.28 20.71 -11.50
C GLU A 90 1.21 19.52 -11.80
N PRO A 91 0.74 18.51 -12.55
CA PRO A 91 1.59 17.40 -12.97
C PRO A 91 2.78 17.84 -13.82
N VAL A 92 3.98 17.41 -13.43
CA VAL A 92 5.22 17.59 -14.22
C VAL A 92 5.29 16.52 -15.32
N LEU A 93 4.77 15.34 -15.04
CA LEU A 93 4.65 14.21 -15.97
C LEU A 93 3.18 14.03 -16.39
N PRO A 94 2.91 13.48 -17.59
CA PRO A 94 1.54 13.34 -18.09
C PRO A 94 0.62 12.55 -17.15
N VAL A 95 -0.57 13.12 -16.91
CA VAL A 95 -1.70 12.49 -16.21
C VAL A 95 -2.91 12.48 -17.14
N GLU A 96 -3.56 11.32 -17.26
CA GLU A 96 -4.76 11.13 -18.09
C GLU A 96 -5.97 10.80 -17.22
N GLU A 97 -7.11 11.41 -17.52
CA GLU A 97 -8.41 10.96 -17.01
C GLU A 97 -8.89 9.78 -17.85
N ARG A 98 -9.03 8.60 -17.24
CA ARG A 98 -9.51 7.39 -17.92
C ARG A 98 -10.87 6.95 -17.40
N PRO A 99 -11.73 6.35 -18.25
CA PRO A 99 -13.03 5.83 -17.82
C PRO A 99 -12.91 4.85 -16.65
N ALA A 100 -13.84 4.96 -15.70
CA ALA A 100 -14.00 4.06 -14.56
C ALA A 100 -15.45 3.57 -14.46
N PRO A 101 -15.71 2.40 -13.83
CA PRO A 101 -17.06 1.87 -13.68
C PRO A 101 -18.04 2.86 -13.02
N SER A 102 -19.06 3.27 -13.78
CA SER A 102 -20.11 4.20 -13.34
C SER A 102 -21.41 3.95 -14.15
N PRO A 103 -22.62 4.12 -13.59
CA PRO A 103 -22.88 4.42 -12.17
C PRO A 103 -22.52 3.23 -11.28
N GLY A 104 -22.19 3.51 -10.01
CA GLY A 104 -21.91 2.45 -9.02
C GLY A 104 -23.12 1.56 -8.75
N MET A 105 -22.95 0.54 -7.90
CA MET A 105 -24.02 -0.43 -7.60
C MET A 105 -24.83 -0.08 -6.34
N VAL A 106 -24.37 0.87 -5.53
CA VAL A 106 -25.02 1.27 -4.28
C VAL A 106 -26.01 2.40 -4.53
N PRO A 107 -27.29 2.27 -4.14
CA PRO A 107 -28.29 3.32 -4.34
C PRO A 107 -27.87 4.65 -3.71
N GLY A 108 -27.98 5.74 -4.50
CA GLY A 108 -27.63 7.10 -4.06
C GLY A 108 -26.13 7.41 -4.01
N ASP A 109 -25.25 6.41 -4.22
CA ASP A 109 -23.80 6.58 -4.09
C ASP A 109 -23.06 6.48 -5.43
N THR A 110 -23.33 7.42 -6.34
CA THR A 110 -22.75 7.45 -7.70
C THR A 110 -21.22 7.60 -7.67
N ARG A 111 -20.53 6.80 -8.51
CA ARG A 111 -19.08 6.88 -8.76
C ARG A 111 -18.72 7.94 -9.81
N ALA A 112 -17.52 8.50 -9.69
CA ALA A 112 -16.94 9.34 -10.74
C ALA A 112 -16.80 8.55 -12.06
N PRO A 113 -17.10 9.14 -13.22
CA PRO A 113 -17.02 8.46 -14.51
C PRO A 113 -15.58 8.27 -15.01
N THR A 114 -14.64 9.04 -14.47
CA THR A 114 -13.21 8.95 -14.79
C THR A 114 -12.37 8.96 -13.52
N GLN A 115 -11.12 8.52 -13.66
CA GLN A 115 -10.10 8.52 -12.61
C GLN A 115 -8.77 9.01 -13.20
N PRO A 116 -7.89 9.64 -12.42
CA PRO A 116 -6.60 10.10 -12.90
C PRO A 116 -5.59 8.95 -12.97
N TRP A 117 -4.77 8.93 -14.01
CA TRP A 117 -3.72 7.93 -14.26
C TRP A 117 -2.41 8.64 -14.55
N SER A 118 -1.36 8.34 -13.78
CA SER A 118 -0.01 8.83 -14.03
C SER A 118 0.63 7.98 -15.13
N VAL A 119 0.49 8.41 -16.38
CA VAL A 119 0.97 7.65 -17.54
C VAL A 119 2.42 7.96 -17.89
N GLY A 120 2.98 9.02 -17.30
CA GLY A 120 4.40 9.36 -17.42
C GLY A 120 5.32 8.56 -16.48
N MET A 121 4.77 7.80 -15.53
CA MET A 121 5.52 6.92 -14.62
C MET A 121 5.13 5.46 -14.83
N PRO A 122 6.03 4.50 -14.57
CA PRO A 122 5.67 3.10 -14.50
C PRO A 122 4.62 2.87 -13.41
N ARG A 123 3.59 2.06 -13.73
CA ARG A 123 2.63 1.60 -12.74
C ARG A 123 3.25 0.43 -11.95
N LEU A 124 3.29 0.57 -10.64
CA LEU A 124 3.69 -0.45 -9.67
C LEU A 124 2.49 -1.37 -9.36
N GLY A 125 2.18 -2.28 -10.28
CA GLY A 125 1.04 -3.17 -10.16
C GLY A 125 1.06 -4.26 -11.20
N PHE A 126 0.18 -5.24 -11.05
CA PHE A 126 0.00 -6.30 -12.04
C PHE A 126 -1.26 -6.07 -12.88
N ALA A 127 -1.42 -6.88 -13.91
CA ALA A 127 -2.64 -6.91 -14.72
C ALA A 127 -3.85 -7.33 -13.85
N PRO A 128 -5.07 -6.93 -14.23
CA PRO A 128 -6.29 -7.36 -13.53
C PRO A 128 -6.35 -8.87 -13.36
N LEU A 129 -6.84 -9.32 -12.20
CA LEU A 129 -6.94 -10.73 -11.85
C LEU A 129 -7.83 -11.49 -12.85
N LYS A 130 -7.45 -12.73 -13.12
CA LYS A 130 -8.27 -13.71 -13.83
C LYS A 130 -8.46 -14.93 -12.93
N GLU A 131 -9.48 -15.71 -13.22
CA GLU A 131 -9.68 -16.99 -12.53
C GLU A 131 -8.45 -17.93 -12.63
N ALA A 132 -7.69 -17.82 -13.72
CA ALA A 132 -6.45 -18.57 -13.92
C ALA A 132 -5.33 -18.17 -12.95
N ASP A 133 -5.38 -16.98 -12.35
CA ASP A 133 -4.43 -16.53 -11.33
C ASP A 133 -4.74 -17.11 -9.94
N MET A 134 -5.87 -17.82 -9.79
CA MET A 134 -6.25 -18.47 -8.55
C MET A 134 -5.38 -19.68 -8.26
N TRP A 135 -4.88 -19.73 -7.03
CA TRP A 135 -3.89 -20.68 -6.54
C TRP A 135 -4.27 -21.15 -5.14
N GLY A 136 -3.56 -22.16 -4.64
CA GLY A 136 -3.63 -22.62 -3.26
C GLY A 136 -2.63 -23.77 -3.06
N MET A 137 -2.34 -24.13 -1.81
CA MET A 137 -1.33 -25.15 -1.52
C MET A 137 -1.74 -26.56 -2.02
N SER A 138 -3.04 -26.78 -2.27
CA SER A 138 -3.60 -28.01 -2.79
C SER A 138 -4.62 -27.75 -3.91
N PRO A 139 -5.01 -28.77 -4.70
CA PRO A 139 -6.11 -28.65 -5.66
C PRO A 139 -7.45 -28.25 -5.02
N ILE A 140 -7.66 -28.55 -3.73
CA ILE A 140 -8.88 -28.18 -3.00
C ILE A 140 -8.87 -26.68 -2.68
N ASP A 141 -7.75 -26.14 -2.19
CA ASP A 141 -7.59 -24.70 -1.98
C ASP A 141 -7.76 -23.94 -3.29
N GLN A 142 -7.13 -24.42 -4.38
CA GLN A 142 -7.29 -23.80 -5.69
C GLN A 142 -8.76 -23.81 -6.15
N LEU A 143 -9.48 -24.92 -5.94
CA LEU A 143 -10.91 -24.99 -6.25
C LEU A 143 -11.72 -24.01 -5.41
N TYR A 144 -11.47 -23.93 -4.10
CA TYR A 144 -12.12 -22.98 -3.19
C TYR A 144 -11.91 -21.55 -3.67
N CYS A 145 -10.66 -21.17 -3.94
CA CYS A 145 -10.29 -19.83 -4.40
C CYS A 145 -10.91 -19.46 -5.75
N ARG A 146 -11.01 -20.40 -6.69
CA ARG A 146 -11.75 -20.19 -7.95
C ARG A 146 -13.24 -19.99 -7.73
N LEU A 147 -13.86 -20.75 -6.84
CA LEU A 147 -15.27 -20.55 -6.48
C LEU A 147 -15.48 -19.20 -5.78
N LYS A 148 -14.57 -18.80 -4.89
CA LYS A 148 -14.61 -17.51 -4.20
C LYS A 148 -14.48 -16.34 -5.18
N TYR A 149 -13.55 -16.43 -6.14
CA TYR A 149 -13.41 -15.48 -7.26
C TYR A 149 -14.71 -15.35 -8.06
N ARG A 150 -15.31 -16.48 -8.48
CA ARG A 150 -16.56 -16.48 -9.28
C ARG A 150 -17.77 -15.91 -8.52
N ARG A 151 -17.76 -15.99 -7.19
CA ARG A 151 -18.83 -15.42 -6.34
C ARG A 151 -18.70 -13.91 -6.19
N ALA A 152 -17.52 -13.33 -6.43
CA ALA A 152 -17.31 -11.90 -6.32
C ALA A 152 -17.81 -11.13 -7.55
N HIS A 153 -18.02 -9.83 -7.38
CA HIS A 153 -17.95 -8.87 -8.46
C HIS A 153 -16.48 -8.50 -8.71
N TYR A 154 -16.05 -8.48 -9.97
CA TYR A 154 -14.73 -7.96 -10.33
C TYR A 154 -14.71 -7.46 -11.77
N VAL A 155 -14.37 -6.18 -11.94
CA VAL A 155 -14.25 -5.51 -13.23
C VAL A 155 -12.93 -4.73 -13.36
N GLY A 156 -12.00 -4.90 -12.40
CA GLY A 156 -10.71 -4.23 -12.33
C GLY A 156 -10.53 -3.38 -11.06
N GLU A 157 -9.53 -2.50 -11.07
CA GLU A 157 -9.10 -1.65 -9.94
C GLU A 157 -10.21 -0.82 -9.27
N PHE A 158 -11.20 -0.38 -10.06
CA PHE A 158 -12.33 0.41 -9.59
C PHE A 158 -13.63 -0.40 -9.58
N THR A 159 -13.55 -1.67 -9.20
CA THR A 159 -14.73 -2.51 -9.01
C THR A 159 -15.62 -1.87 -7.94
N PRO A 160 -16.83 -1.41 -8.26
CA PRO A 160 -17.63 -0.64 -7.31
C PRO A 160 -18.08 -1.50 -6.13
N PRO A 161 -18.20 -0.91 -4.92
CA PRO A 161 -18.79 -1.58 -3.77
C PRO A 161 -20.18 -2.15 -4.09
N SER A 162 -20.49 -3.30 -3.49
CA SER A 162 -21.77 -3.98 -3.67
C SER A 162 -22.33 -4.54 -2.36
N ILE A 163 -23.66 -4.55 -2.26
CA ILE A 163 -24.39 -5.03 -1.09
C ILE A 163 -24.78 -6.50 -1.26
N ASP A 164 -25.22 -6.90 -2.46
CA ASP A 164 -25.81 -8.23 -2.70
C ASP A 164 -24.78 -9.37 -2.71
N LYS A 165 -23.56 -9.07 -3.17
CA LYS A 165 -22.43 -10.01 -3.18
C LYS A 165 -21.13 -9.29 -2.87
N PRO A 166 -20.06 -10.01 -2.49
CA PRO A 166 -18.74 -9.42 -2.31
C PRO A 166 -18.15 -8.90 -3.62
N TRP A 167 -17.19 -7.98 -3.55
CA TRP A 167 -16.33 -7.61 -4.66
C TRP A 167 -14.87 -7.91 -4.36
N LEU A 168 -14.06 -7.99 -5.42
CA LEU A 168 -12.61 -8.01 -5.31
C LEU A 168 -12.06 -6.59 -5.50
N GLU A 169 -11.26 -6.15 -4.55
CA GLU A 169 -10.47 -4.93 -4.63
C GLU A 169 -9.03 -5.31 -4.97
N TYR A 170 -8.51 -4.77 -6.07
CA TYR A 170 -7.20 -5.14 -6.58
C TYR A 170 -6.57 -4.04 -7.45
N PRO A 171 -5.46 -3.41 -7.01
CA PRO A 171 -4.75 -3.64 -5.73
C PRO A 171 -5.67 -3.42 -4.52
N GLY A 172 -5.48 -4.13 -3.41
CA GLY A 172 -6.27 -3.88 -2.19
C GLY A 172 -5.93 -2.54 -1.54
N TYR A 173 -6.58 -2.19 -0.43
CA TYR A 173 -6.30 -0.97 0.32
C TYR A 173 -4.84 -0.91 0.79
N ASN A 174 -4.24 -2.03 1.18
CA ASN A 174 -2.81 -2.08 1.50
C ASN A 174 -1.95 -2.33 0.24
N GLY A 175 -2.45 -2.06 -0.96
CA GLY A 175 -1.80 -2.34 -2.23
C GLY A 175 -0.91 -1.18 -2.70
N GLY A 176 -0.21 -1.35 -3.82
CA GLY A 176 0.69 -0.33 -4.35
C GLY A 176 1.75 0.08 -3.34
N SER A 177 2.20 1.33 -3.41
CA SER A 177 3.06 1.89 -2.38
C SER A 177 2.19 2.62 -1.37
N ASP A 178 2.10 2.04 -0.17
CA ASP A 178 1.28 2.56 0.92
C ASP A 178 2.17 3.22 2.00
N TRP A 179 2.25 2.64 3.21
CA TRP A 179 3.07 3.18 4.28
C TRP A 179 4.56 2.97 4.04
N GLY A 180 5.35 4.01 4.29
CA GLY A 180 6.80 4.00 4.08
C GLY A 180 7.27 4.76 2.85
N SER A 181 6.38 5.00 1.87
CA SER A 181 6.65 5.74 0.63
C SER A 181 7.88 5.20 -0.13
N VAL A 182 8.60 6.09 -0.80
CA VAL A 182 9.72 5.81 -1.71
C VAL A 182 10.98 6.53 -1.26
N ALA A 183 12.13 5.92 -1.54
CA ALA A 183 13.44 6.54 -1.35
C ALA A 183 14.00 7.00 -2.70
N TYR A 184 14.57 8.21 -2.74
CA TYR A 184 15.12 8.80 -3.97
C TYR A 184 16.59 9.18 -3.76
N ASP A 185 17.46 8.76 -4.66
CA ASP A 185 18.86 9.19 -4.72
C ASP A 185 19.02 10.29 -5.78
N GLU A 186 19.21 11.53 -5.31
CA GLU A 186 19.37 12.71 -6.16
C GLU A 186 20.61 12.66 -7.06
N LYS A 187 21.66 11.91 -6.67
CA LYS A 187 22.92 11.88 -7.42
C LYS A 187 22.82 10.99 -8.65
N THR A 188 22.13 9.85 -8.51
CA THR A 188 21.97 8.87 -9.58
C THR A 188 20.63 9.00 -10.30
N GLY A 189 19.67 9.71 -9.71
CA GLY A 189 18.31 9.81 -10.21
C GLY A 189 17.49 8.55 -10.00
N ILE A 190 17.92 7.63 -9.13
CA ILE A 190 17.22 6.35 -8.90
C ILE A 190 16.17 6.51 -7.80
N LEU A 191 14.94 6.11 -8.10
CA LEU A 191 13.83 5.97 -7.17
C LEU A 191 13.63 4.50 -6.80
N ILE A 192 13.55 4.21 -5.51
CA ILE A 192 13.27 2.88 -4.97
C ILE A 192 11.91 2.86 -4.31
N ALA A 193 11.07 1.91 -4.73
CA ALA A 193 9.73 1.70 -4.21
C ALA A 193 9.52 0.24 -3.86
N ASN A 194 9.21 -0.05 -2.59
CA ASN A 194 8.55 -1.29 -2.23
C ASN A 194 7.02 -1.09 -2.34
N TRP A 195 6.33 -2.15 -2.74
CA TRP A 195 4.89 -2.09 -3.00
C TRP A 195 4.22 -3.45 -2.84
N ASN A 196 2.91 -3.41 -2.60
CA ASN A 196 2.04 -4.54 -2.33
C ASN A 196 1.09 -4.82 -3.49
N ASN A 197 0.62 -6.06 -3.54
CA ASN A 197 -0.27 -6.57 -4.57
C ASN A 197 -1.28 -7.57 -4.00
N THR A 198 -1.69 -7.36 -2.77
CA THR A 198 -2.60 -8.26 -2.05
C THR A 198 -4.04 -7.85 -2.33
N PRO A 199 -4.87 -8.72 -2.96
CA PRO A 199 -6.29 -8.43 -3.16
C PRO A 199 -7.09 -8.54 -1.87
N MET A 200 -8.15 -7.73 -1.76
CA MET A 200 -9.14 -7.79 -0.70
C MET A 200 -10.47 -8.34 -1.22
N TYR A 201 -11.26 -8.86 -0.28
CA TYR A 201 -12.56 -9.49 -0.50
C TYR A 201 -13.59 -8.84 0.39
N ASP A 202 -14.35 -7.92 -0.19
CA ASP A 202 -15.06 -6.90 0.55
C ASP A 202 -16.55 -6.97 0.26
N GLN A 203 -17.38 -6.60 1.24
CA GLN A 203 -18.83 -6.54 1.05
C GLN A 203 -19.48 -5.51 1.97
N LEU A 204 -20.28 -4.61 1.38
CA LEU A 204 -21.17 -3.76 2.15
C LEU A 204 -22.30 -4.62 2.71
N VAL A 205 -22.56 -4.48 4.00
CA VAL A 205 -23.64 -5.17 4.69
C VAL A 205 -24.65 -4.14 5.17
N SER A 206 -25.95 -4.46 5.13
CA SER A 206 -26.97 -3.56 5.68
C SER A 206 -26.70 -3.25 7.14
N ARG A 207 -27.12 -2.08 7.64
CA ARG A 207 -27.01 -1.70 9.06
C ARG A 207 -27.45 -2.82 10.00
N LYS A 208 -28.63 -3.41 9.76
CA LYS A 208 -29.15 -4.55 10.54
C LYS A 208 -28.21 -5.75 10.57
N LYS A 209 -27.52 -6.05 9.45
CA LYS A 209 -26.54 -7.15 9.39
C LYS A 209 -25.24 -6.76 10.10
N ALA A 210 -24.76 -5.52 9.96
CA ALA A 210 -23.61 -5.00 10.70
C ALA A 210 -23.83 -5.09 12.22
N ASP A 211 -24.99 -4.65 12.71
CA ASP A 211 -25.35 -4.71 14.13
C ASP A 211 -25.41 -6.16 14.63
N LYS A 212 -25.96 -7.08 13.83
CA LYS A 212 -25.99 -8.52 14.14
C LYS A 212 -24.58 -9.14 14.19
N LEU A 213 -23.68 -8.66 13.34
CA LEU A 213 -22.27 -9.06 13.35
C LEU A 213 -21.49 -8.41 14.51
N GLY A 214 -22.10 -7.49 15.26
CA GLY A 214 -21.46 -6.77 16.36
C GLY A 214 -20.40 -5.77 15.89
N LEU A 215 -20.51 -5.26 14.66
CA LEU A 215 -19.61 -4.23 14.15
C LEU A 215 -19.90 -2.91 14.85
N MET A 216 -19.00 -2.48 15.74
CA MET A 216 -19.17 -1.28 16.57
C MET A 216 -18.00 -0.31 16.35
N PRO A 217 -18.25 1.01 16.41
CA PRO A 217 -17.18 2.02 16.44
C PRO A 217 -16.25 1.83 17.64
N VAL A 218 -14.97 2.21 17.49
CA VAL A 218 -13.95 2.05 18.54
C VAL A 218 -14.26 2.90 19.78
N ASP A 219 -14.99 4.00 19.60
CA ASP A 219 -15.43 4.92 20.65
C ASP A 219 -16.77 4.51 21.31
N ASP A 220 -17.41 3.43 20.85
CA ASP A 220 -18.61 2.89 21.52
C ASP A 220 -18.24 2.34 22.90
N PRO A 221 -18.97 2.66 23.99
CA PRO A 221 -18.67 2.17 25.33
C PRO A 221 -18.78 0.64 25.47
N ASN A 222 -19.46 -0.04 24.54
CA ASN A 222 -19.56 -1.49 24.48
C ASN A 222 -18.52 -2.12 23.56
N TYR A 223 -17.73 -1.31 22.85
CA TYR A 223 -16.62 -1.80 22.05
C TYR A 223 -15.62 -2.50 22.97
N LYS A 224 -15.44 -3.80 22.73
CA LYS A 224 -14.44 -4.59 23.44
C LYS A 224 -13.25 -4.73 22.50
N PRO A 225 -12.11 -4.05 22.77
CA PRO A 225 -10.90 -4.29 22.03
C PRO A 225 -10.50 -5.75 22.27
N GLY A 226 -10.71 -6.59 21.26
CA GLY A 226 -10.55 -8.02 21.38
C GLY A 226 -9.98 -8.57 20.10
N GLY A 227 -8.66 -8.50 19.92
CA GLY A 227 -7.86 -9.25 18.94
C GLY A 227 -8.31 -9.26 17.46
N GLY A 228 -9.38 -8.55 17.10
CA GLY A 228 -9.90 -8.44 15.75
C GLY A 228 -8.98 -7.53 14.95
N GLY A 229 -8.54 -8.04 13.80
CA GLY A 229 -7.59 -7.37 12.92
C GLY A 229 -8.00 -5.92 12.65
N ALA A 230 -7.05 -5.01 12.81
CA ALA A 230 -7.32 -3.58 12.85
C ALA A 230 -7.80 -2.94 11.54
N GLU A 231 -7.82 -3.70 10.46
CA GLU A 231 -8.31 -3.27 9.14
C GLU A 231 -9.25 -4.35 8.58
N GLY A 232 -10.20 -4.75 9.45
CA GLY A 232 -11.24 -5.76 9.17
C GLY A 232 -12.62 -5.14 9.00
N ALA A 233 -13.65 -5.92 9.32
CA ALA A 233 -15.03 -5.46 9.22
C ALA A 233 -15.28 -4.17 10.05
N GLY A 234 -15.74 -3.13 9.38
CA GLY A 234 -15.95 -1.79 9.95
C GLY A 234 -17.42 -1.48 10.19
N ALA A 235 -17.70 -0.77 11.29
CA ALA A 235 -19.06 -0.38 11.64
C ALA A 235 -19.64 0.67 10.68
N MET A 236 -18.80 1.59 10.17
CA MET A 236 -19.20 2.79 9.43
C MET A 236 -20.42 3.46 10.07
N ALA A 237 -20.28 3.83 11.35
CA ALA A 237 -21.37 4.34 12.18
C ALA A 237 -22.17 5.45 11.47
N GLU A 238 -23.46 5.56 11.80
CA GLU A 238 -24.36 6.60 11.25
C GLU A 238 -24.64 6.51 9.74
N THR A 239 -24.04 5.56 9.03
CA THR A 239 -24.38 5.26 7.64
C THR A 239 -25.40 4.11 7.51
N PRO A 240 -26.08 3.94 6.37
CA PRO A 240 -26.98 2.80 6.13
C PRO A 240 -26.29 1.42 6.09
N TYR A 241 -24.96 1.36 6.07
CA TYR A 241 -24.19 0.14 5.82
C TYR A 241 -23.04 -0.05 6.82
N GLY A 242 -22.72 -1.30 7.14
CA GLY A 242 -21.37 -1.67 7.61
C GLY A 242 -20.55 -2.25 6.46
N ILE A 243 -19.28 -2.54 6.71
CA ILE A 243 -18.39 -3.17 5.73
C ILE A 243 -17.79 -4.43 6.35
N VAL A 244 -17.71 -5.51 5.58
CA VAL A 244 -16.86 -6.66 5.88
C VAL A 244 -15.69 -6.61 4.90
N VAL A 245 -14.48 -6.43 5.43
CA VAL A 245 -13.22 -6.40 4.68
C VAL A 245 -12.38 -7.59 5.11
N SER A 246 -11.76 -8.28 4.17
CA SER A 246 -10.84 -9.38 4.47
C SER A 246 -9.81 -9.56 3.36
N PRO A 247 -8.57 -9.99 3.66
CA PRO A 247 -7.68 -10.49 2.63
C PRO A 247 -8.36 -11.56 1.79
N PHE A 248 -8.09 -11.56 0.49
CA PHE A 248 -8.63 -12.57 -0.41
C PHE A 248 -7.86 -13.89 -0.25
N TRP A 249 -8.08 -14.55 0.88
CA TRP A 249 -7.49 -15.83 1.25
C TRP A 249 -8.53 -16.96 1.31
N ASP A 250 -8.04 -18.19 1.41
CA ASP A 250 -8.79 -19.35 1.87
C ASP A 250 -8.98 -19.25 3.39
N GLU A 251 -10.23 -19.27 3.85
CA GLU A 251 -10.57 -19.09 5.26
C GLU A 251 -10.17 -20.28 6.15
N TYR A 252 -9.96 -21.46 5.56
CA TYR A 252 -9.58 -22.68 6.28
C TYR A 252 -8.07 -22.81 6.41
N THR A 253 -7.33 -22.33 5.41
CA THR A 253 -5.87 -22.47 5.36
C THR A 253 -5.10 -21.18 5.55
N GLY A 254 -5.75 -20.02 5.50
CA GLY A 254 -5.09 -18.71 5.61
C GLY A 254 -4.21 -18.36 4.41
N MET A 255 -4.24 -19.17 3.34
CA MET A 255 -3.44 -18.95 2.13
C MET A 255 -4.12 -17.93 1.22
N MET A 256 -3.34 -16.99 0.69
CA MET A 256 -3.83 -16.07 -0.35
C MET A 256 -4.33 -16.84 -1.57
N CYS A 257 -5.50 -16.43 -2.08
CA CYS A 257 -6.15 -17.09 -3.21
C CYS A 257 -5.54 -16.71 -4.56
N ASN A 258 -4.87 -15.56 -4.67
CA ASN A 258 -4.07 -15.24 -5.85
C ASN A 258 -2.66 -15.84 -5.72
N ARG A 259 -2.07 -16.21 -6.86
CA ARG A 259 -0.66 -16.65 -6.91
C ARG A 259 0.30 -15.52 -6.50
N PRO A 260 1.45 -15.85 -5.87
CA PRO A 260 2.52 -14.88 -5.62
C PRO A 260 3.10 -14.32 -6.93
N PRO A 261 3.76 -13.14 -6.91
CA PRO A 261 4.15 -12.40 -5.71
C PRO A 261 3.08 -11.47 -5.13
N TYR A 262 3.10 -11.33 -3.79
CA TYR A 262 2.21 -10.43 -3.02
C TYR A 262 2.84 -9.07 -2.74
N GLY A 263 4.16 -8.97 -2.85
CA GLY A 263 4.92 -7.74 -2.64
C GLY A 263 6.22 -7.72 -3.43
N MET A 264 6.66 -6.53 -3.80
CA MET A 264 7.75 -6.29 -4.74
C MET A 264 8.59 -5.11 -4.28
N ILE A 265 9.83 -5.04 -4.79
CA ILE A 265 10.69 -3.86 -4.74
C ILE A 265 11.16 -3.54 -6.16
N THR A 266 11.10 -2.26 -6.52
CA THR A 266 11.36 -1.77 -7.88
C THR A 266 12.29 -0.56 -7.83
N ALA A 267 13.28 -0.53 -8.72
CA ALA A 267 14.06 0.66 -9.03
C ALA A 267 13.59 1.30 -10.34
N ILE A 268 13.44 2.62 -10.32
CA ILE A 268 13.04 3.43 -11.48
C ILE A 268 14.09 4.51 -11.69
N ASP A 269 14.55 4.67 -12.92
CA ASP A 269 15.36 5.81 -13.33
C ASP A 269 14.44 7.03 -13.54
N MET A 270 14.59 8.06 -12.73
CA MET A 270 13.77 9.27 -12.79
C MET A 270 14.14 10.21 -13.93
N HIS A 271 15.23 9.99 -14.66
CA HIS A 271 15.54 10.73 -15.89
C HIS A 271 14.74 10.19 -17.08
N THR A 272 14.62 8.86 -17.17
CA THR A 272 13.93 8.18 -18.29
C THR A 272 12.54 7.64 -17.95
N GLN A 273 12.18 7.65 -16.67
CA GLN A 273 10.96 7.07 -16.10
C GLN A 273 10.79 5.59 -16.46
N LYS A 274 11.90 4.84 -16.53
CA LYS A 274 11.91 3.41 -16.84
C LYS A 274 12.30 2.60 -15.63
N VAL A 275 11.70 1.42 -15.51
CA VAL A 275 12.11 0.41 -14.54
C VAL A 275 13.52 -0.07 -14.88
N LEU A 276 14.44 0.05 -13.93
CA LEU A 276 15.81 -0.48 -14.01
C LEU A 276 15.82 -1.97 -13.67
N TRP A 277 15.20 -2.32 -12.55
CA TRP A 277 15.03 -3.70 -12.09
C TRP A 277 13.81 -3.79 -11.17
N GLN A 278 13.32 -5.02 -11.00
CA GLN A 278 12.18 -5.33 -10.14
C GLN A 278 12.27 -6.77 -9.62
N HIS A 279 12.09 -6.96 -8.31
CA HIS A 279 12.17 -8.26 -7.64
C HIS A 279 11.03 -8.43 -6.63
N PRO A 280 10.56 -9.66 -6.36
CA PRO A 280 9.70 -9.89 -5.21
C PRO A 280 10.46 -9.61 -3.91
N LEU A 281 9.80 -8.95 -2.97
CA LEU A 281 10.38 -8.57 -1.68
C LEU A 281 9.80 -9.46 -0.57
N GLY A 282 10.64 -10.26 0.07
CA GLY A 282 10.27 -11.12 1.19
C GLY A 282 10.11 -12.60 0.86
N SER A 283 10.33 -13.42 1.88
CA SER A 283 10.40 -14.88 1.82
C SER A 283 9.22 -15.58 2.52
N ALA A 284 9.03 -16.87 2.21
CA ALA A 284 8.05 -17.72 2.86
C ALA A 284 8.44 -18.08 4.31
N ARG A 285 9.61 -17.67 4.80
CA ARG A 285 10.18 -18.11 6.10
C ARG A 285 9.18 -18.03 7.25
N ALA A 286 8.56 -16.86 7.46
CA ALA A 286 7.60 -16.64 8.54
C ALA A 286 6.13 -16.74 8.09
N ASN A 287 5.89 -17.12 6.84
CA ASN A 287 4.56 -17.10 6.22
C ASN A 287 4.18 -18.51 5.75
N GLY A 288 2.97 -18.96 6.06
CA GLY A 288 2.54 -20.28 5.61
C GLY A 288 1.12 -20.67 5.93
N PRO A 289 0.74 -21.88 5.47
CA PRO A 289 -0.53 -22.51 5.79
C PRO A 289 -0.87 -22.46 7.28
N PHE A 290 -2.13 -22.18 7.60
CA PHE A 290 -2.68 -22.17 8.95
C PHE A 290 -2.00 -21.15 9.88
N GLY A 291 -1.37 -20.12 9.31
CA GLY A 291 -0.60 -19.13 10.08
C GLY A 291 0.72 -19.67 10.63
N LEU A 292 1.18 -20.83 10.15
CA LEU A 292 2.43 -21.44 10.62
C LEU A 292 3.62 -21.00 9.75
N PRO A 293 4.77 -20.67 10.37
CA PRO A 293 5.98 -20.36 9.62
C PRO A 293 6.48 -21.60 8.86
N THR A 294 6.78 -21.46 7.58
CA THR A 294 7.29 -22.60 6.78
C THR A 294 8.78 -22.83 6.97
N HIS A 295 9.53 -21.82 7.41
CA HIS A 295 11.00 -21.78 7.43
C HIS A 295 11.66 -22.03 6.07
N LEU A 296 10.90 -21.94 4.97
CA LEU A 296 11.43 -22.11 3.61
C LEU A 296 12.07 -20.82 3.12
N PRO A 297 13.29 -20.86 2.57
CA PRO A 297 13.97 -19.69 1.98
C PRO A 297 13.46 -19.40 0.55
N LEU A 298 12.15 -19.56 0.33
CA LEU A 298 11.54 -19.32 -0.98
C LEU A 298 11.06 -17.88 -1.05
N THR A 299 11.60 -17.11 -1.99
CA THR A 299 11.15 -15.75 -2.26
C THR A 299 9.78 -15.78 -2.91
N ILE A 300 8.76 -15.36 -2.17
CA ILE A 300 7.36 -15.32 -2.64
C ILE A 300 6.84 -13.90 -2.79
N GLY A 301 7.60 -12.88 -2.39
CA GLY A 301 7.12 -11.51 -2.34
C GLY A 301 5.99 -11.39 -1.33
N THR A 302 6.29 -11.11 -0.08
CA THR A 302 5.28 -11.05 0.99
C THR A 302 4.68 -9.65 1.09
N PRO A 303 3.50 -9.49 1.74
CA PRO A 303 3.03 -8.17 2.13
C PRO A 303 4.13 -7.37 2.85
N ASN A 304 4.23 -6.09 2.55
CA ASN A 304 5.30 -5.21 3.02
C ASN A 304 4.76 -3.80 3.33
N ASN A 305 4.88 -3.35 4.59
CA ASN A 305 4.59 -1.96 5.00
C ASN A 305 5.82 -1.40 5.71
N GLY A 306 6.22 -0.18 5.37
CA GLY A 306 7.50 0.40 5.78
C GLY A 306 8.32 0.81 4.57
N GLY A 307 9.21 1.79 4.76
CA GLY A 307 9.95 2.41 3.65
C GLY A 307 11.36 1.87 3.51
N PRO A 308 11.99 2.07 2.34
CA PRO A 308 13.42 1.84 2.17
C PRO A 308 14.22 3.07 2.61
N VAL A 309 15.50 2.87 2.94
CA VAL A 309 16.50 3.94 3.02
C VAL A 309 17.66 3.63 2.08
N ILE A 310 18.13 4.66 1.36
CA ILE A 310 19.26 4.56 0.43
C ILE A 310 20.48 5.23 1.07
N THR A 311 21.65 4.62 0.89
CA THR A 311 22.94 5.21 1.32
C THR A 311 23.82 5.53 0.13
N ALA A 312 24.73 6.49 0.30
CA ALA A 312 25.71 6.85 -0.72
C ALA A 312 26.69 5.71 -1.10
N GLY A 313 26.74 4.63 -0.31
CA GLY A 313 27.46 3.40 -0.66
C GLY A 313 26.76 2.55 -1.72
N GLY A 314 25.61 2.98 -2.24
CA GLY A 314 24.85 2.24 -3.24
C GLY A 314 24.01 1.10 -2.65
N LEU A 315 23.66 1.19 -1.36
CA LEU A 315 22.85 0.19 -0.67
C LEU A 315 21.47 0.71 -0.30
N ILE A 316 20.47 -0.17 -0.45
CA ILE A 316 19.10 0.00 0.00
C ILE A 316 18.90 -0.88 1.22
N PHE A 317 18.42 -0.34 2.34
CA PHE A 317 17.96 -1.12 3.49
C PHE A 317 16.44 -1.05 3.60
N VAL A 318 15.78 -2.18 3.80
CA VAL A 318 14.32 -2.28 3.94
C VAL A 318 13.94 -3.47 4.84
N ALA A 319 12.98 -3.27 5.74
CA ALA A 319 12.53 -4.30 6.70
C ALA A 319 11.01 -4.51 6.70
N ALA A 320 10.35 -4.06 5.63
CA ALA A 320 8.90 -3.91 5.54
C ALA A 320 8.12 -5.23 5.55
N THR A 321 8.76 -6.35 5.21
CA THR A 321 8.12 -7.62 4.89
C THR A 321 7.65 -8.43 6.09
N THR A 322 6.60 -9.25 5.90
CA THR A 322 6.10 -10.17 6.94
C THR A 322 7.02 -11.35 7.23
N ASP A 323 8.15 -11.50 6.56
CA ASP A 323 9.15 -12.52 6.88
C ASP A 323 10.03 -12.18 8.10
N ASN A 324 9.81 -10.99 8.68
CA ASN A 324 10.47 -10.45 9.87
C ASN A 324 11.99 -10.35 9.66
N MET A 325 12.39 -9.80 8.53
CA MET A 325 13.79 -9.62 8.16
C MET A 325 14.07 -8.17 7.78
N ILE A 326 15.30 -7.74 8.02
CA ILE A 326 15.87 -6.56 7.36
C ILE A 326 16.75 -7.05 6.20
N HIS A 327 16.58 -6.45 5.04
CA HIS A 327 17.31 -6.77 3.82
C HIS A 327 18.16 -5.59 3.38
N ALA A 328 19.32 -5.88 2.79
CA ALA A 328 20.14 -4.92 2.08
C ALA A 328 20.32 -5.33 0.62
N PHE A 329 20.05 -4.41 -0.30
CA PHE A 329 20.18 -4.61 -1.75
C PHE A 329 21.17 -3.62 -2.36
N ASP A 330 21.89 -4.05 -3.38
CA ASP A 330 22.64 -3.16 -4.27
C ASP A 330 21.66 -2.35 -5.15
N ILE A 331 21.81 -1.03 -5.15
CA ILE A 331 20.87 -0.10 -5.79
C ILE A 331 20.81 -0.25 -7.32
N HIS A 332 21.91 -0.67 -7.95
CA HIS A 332 22.00 -0.73 -9.41
C HIS A 332 21.51 -2.06 -9.97
N THR A 333 21.70 -3.15 -9.23
CA THR A 333 21.41 -4.51 -9.68
C THR A 333 20.17 -5.11 -9.04
N GLY A 334 19.72 -4.59 -7.90
CA GLY A 334 18.64 -5.17 -7.10
C GLY A 334 19.02 -6.46 -6.40
N ARG A 335 20.30 -6.87 -6.44
CA ARG A 335 20.78 -8.09 -5.79
C ARG A 335 20.86 -7.88 -4.29
N GLU A 336 20.28 -8.81 -3.53
CA GLU A 336 20.44 -8.86 -2.09
C GLU A 336 21.90 -9.18 -1.72
N VAL A 337 22.49 -8.34 -0.88
CA VAL A 337 23.90 -8.46 -0.44
C VAL A 337 24.03 -8.82 1.04
N TRP A 338 22.99 -8.59 1.83
CA TRP A 338 22.94 -8.93 3.25
C TRP A 338 21.50 -8.97 3.74
N ASN A 339 21.26 -9.77 4.78
CA ASN A 339 20.02 -9.74 5.54
C ASN A 339 20.25 -10.21 6.98
N ASP A 340 19.28 -9.93 7.84
CA ASP A 340 19.22 -10.47 9.19
C ASP A 340 17.77 -10.66 9.64
N VAL A 341 17.57 -11.59 10.59
CA VAL A 341 16.27 -11.88 11.18
C VAL A 341 16.03 -10.94 12.36
N LEU A 342 14.87 -10.28 12.34
CA LEU A 342 14.43 -9.41 13.42
C LEU A 342 13.65 -10.18 14.50
N PRO A 343 13.70 -9.73 15.77
CA PRO A 343 12.96 -10.35 16.87
C PRO A 343 11.44 -10.18 16.74
N GLY A 344 11.01 -9.13 16.03
CA GLY A 344 9.63 -8.86 15.65
C GLY A 344 9.53 -8.33 14.22
N GLY A 345 8.34 -7.88 13.85
CA GLY A 345 8.12 -7.28 12.53
C GLY A 345 8.82 -5.92 12.38
N GLY A 346 9.58 -5.74 11.31
CA GLY A 346 10.34 -4.53 11.01
C GLY A 346 9.57 -3.48 10.19
N GLN A 347 8.23 -3.44 10.28
CA GLN A 347 7.33 -2.61 9.46
C GLN A 347 7.44 -1.08 9.72
N ALA A 348 8.66 -0.58 9.85
CA ALA A 348 9.05 0.81 9.95
C ALA A 348 10.10 1.10 8.85
N THR A 349 10.39 2.38 8.63
CA THR A 349 11.51 2.78 7.74
C THR A 349 12.83 2.70 8.52
N PRO A 350 13.84 1.94 8.07
CA PRO A 350 15.15 1.96 8.71
C PRO A 350 15.78 3.34 8.64
N MET A 351 16.61 3.67 9.62
CA MET A 351 17.40 4.91 9.61
C MET A 351 18.90 4.61 9.67
N THR A 352 19.71 5.55 9.21
CA THR A 352 21.16 5.50 9.39
C THR A 352 21.67 6.77 10.05
N TYR A 353 22.71 6.65 10.87
CA TYR A 353 23.36 7.77 11.55
C TYR A 353 24.84 7.47 11.80
N GLU A 354 25.62 8.51 12.09
CA GLU A 354 27.00 8.36 12.51
C GLU A 354 27.16 8.68 14.01
N TYR A 355 27.94 7.87 14.71
CA TYR A 355 28.37 8.18 16.07
C TYR A 355 29.85 7.83 16.24
N LYS A 356 30.65 8.83 16.64
CA LYS A 356 32.11 8.71 16.82
C LYS A 356 32.84 8.16 15.59
N GLY A 357 32.51 8.64 14.40
CA GLY A 357 33.17 8.23 13.15
C GLY A 357 32.77 6.84 12.63
N LYS A 358 31.73 6.23 13.23
CA LYS A 358 31.20 4.93 12.81
C LYS A 358 29.74 5.08 12.38
N GLN A 359 29.40 4.56 11.22
CA GLN A 359 28.04 4.54 10.71
C GLN A 359 27.25 3.36 11.28
N TYR A 360 26.00 3.61 11.61
CA TYR A 360 25.04 2.63 12.13
C TYR A 360 23.78 2.61 11.26
N VAL A 361 23.13 1.46 11.20
CA VAL A 361 21.78 1.29 10.64
C VAL A 361 20.88 0.81 11.78
N ALA A 362 19.74 1.45 11.99
CA ALA A 362 18.82 1.12 13.07
C ALA A 362 17.40 0.89 12.54
N ILE A 363 16.70 -0.06 13.16
CA ILE A 363 15.32 -0.41 12.83
C ILE A 363 14.55 -0.77 14.10
N MET A 364 13.35 -0.19 14.24
CA MET A 364 12.39 -0.63 15.27
C MET A 364 11.71 -1.91 14.79
N ALA A 365 11.90 -3.00 15.52
CA ALA A 365 11.30 -4.31 15.23
C ALA A 365 9.97 -4.51 16.00
N GLY A 366 9.15 -3.47 16.08
CA GLY A 366 7.99 -3.41 16.98
C GLY A 366 6.83 -4.36 16.65
N GLY A 367 6.83 -4.95 15.45
CA GLY A 367 5.71 -5.70 14.92
C GLY A 367 4.62 -4.82 14.34
N HIS A 368 3.67 -5.46 13.68
CA HIS A 368 2.55 -4.80 13.03
C HIS A 368 1.31 -5.67 13.13
N HIS A 369 0.36 -5.20 13.93
CA HIS A 369 -0.88 -5.91 14.24
C HIS A 369 -1.69 -6.34 12.99
N PHE A 370 -1.86 -5.45 12.00
CA PHE A 370 -2.56 -5.77 10.76
C PHE A 370 -1.83 -6.83 9.91
N MET A 371 -0.49 -6.77 9.89
CA MET A 371 0.30 -7.74 9.13
C MET A 371 0.56 -9.03 9.92
N MET A 372 -0.01 -9.12 11.14
CA MET A 372 0.10 -10.24 12.06
C MET A 372 1.55 -10.66 12.36
N THR A 373 2.46 -9.69 12.36
CA THR A 373 3.87 -9.95 12.70
C THR A 373 4.07 -9.93 14.22
N PRO A 374 5.06 -10.66 14.76
CA PRO A 374 5.33 -10.70 16.19
C PRO A 374 5.59 -9.31 16.75
N VAL A 375 4.98 -9.02 17.91
CA VAL A 375 5.13 -7.75 18.63
C VAL A 375 6.36 -7.82 19.53
N THR A 376 7.19 -6.77 19.47
CA THR A 376 8.30 -6.56 20.40
C THR A 376 8.44 -5.07 20.71
N ASP A 377 9.33 -4.70 21.63
CA ASP A 377 9.76 -3.33 21.89
C ASP A 377 11.25 -3.11 21.54
N ASP A 378 11.83 -4.00 20.73
CA ASP A 378 13.25 -4.00 20.40
C ASP A 378 13.61 -2.95 19.33
N LEU A 379 14.65 -2.17 19.62
CA LEU A 379 15.40 -1.37 18.64
C LEU A 379 16.67 -2.13 18.27
N VAL A 380 16.77 -2.58 17.02
CA VAL A 380 17.94 -3.31 16.53
C VAL A 380 18.89 -2.35 15.81
N VAL A 381 20.18 -2.41 16.13
CA VAL A 381 21.21 -1.52 15.58
C VAL A 381 22.38 -2.33 15.04
N TYR A 382 22.72 -2.07 13.78
CA TYR A 382 23.79 -2.71 13.02
C TYR A 382 24.94 -1.74 12.77
N ALA A 383 26.16 -2.27 12.78
CA ALA A 383 27.33 -1.59 12.23
C ALA A 383 28.34 -2.62 11.76
N LEU A 384 29.21 -2.24 10.82
CA LEU A 384 30.34 -3.09 10.44
C LEU A 384 31.29 -3.25 11.63
N ASP A 385 31.95 -4.40 11.76
CA ASP A 385 33.06 -4.55 12.68
C ASP A 385 34.16 -3.53 12.37
N ASN A 386 34.93 -3.15 13.38
CA ASN A 386 36.12 -2.34 13.13
C ASN A 386 37.08 -3.21 12.31
N VAL A 387 37.22 -2.90 11.01
CA VAL A 387 38.25 -3.51 10.18
C VAL A 387 39.57 -2.96 10.67
N ASN A 388 40.31 -3.78 11.43
CA ASN A 388 41.69 -3.49 11.82
C ASN A 388 42.63 -3.59 10.62
#